data_AF-A0A3L7ZM38-F1
#
_entry.id   AF-A0A3L7ZM38-F1
#
_cell.length_a   1.000
_cell.length_b   1.000
_cell.length_c   1.000
_cell.angle_alpha   90.00
_cell.angle_beta   90.00
_cell.angle_gamma   90.00
#
_symmetry.space_group_name_H-M   'P 1'
#
loop_
_entity.id
_entity.type
_entity.pdbx_description
1 polymer ?
#
loop_
_entity_poly.entity_id
_entity_poly.type
_entity_poly.pdbx_seq_one_letter_code
_entity_poly.pdbx_strand_id
1 'polypeptide(L)'
;MAYTDFIAAIDLGTSHMVGMVGTKNATGALSIIAYEVENSGTCIRRGCVYNIDETAMRIKRLVNKLENKLNGTKIGKVYVGLAGQSLCSIEHSVSKLLGVSGVVTDELLDSLRQECCKYQSDDMRDVLVAVSPVYFLDNKQVANPVGLSCSRIEARYRLIVGRPSLKRNLIYSVERAKLEIAGLIVSSLALADSVLTDTDKAKGCALIEFGAGVTTLVVYKEGKLLGLSVVPFGGNVITKDIESLGLSTQEAERLKQTYGSAVTDRTNDHVQITSSIGFGAAVTQKELNNVVEARTKEIVENVFACLERMVQTAGMLGAGVVIAGGGANLQRLPDLIKEIFKLEVRYASVSRNSVESGDLVTNDSLFAVALSILMKGEVNCAVTPEPVFVPEQPDQVEEKSETSVVTPEPEVKEPQAKTSIGKDTRKGGTKSREDSFWDKLRRKRENLMGGLFDEENI
;
A
#
# COMPACT_ATOMS: atom_id res chain seq x y z
N MET A 1 0.31 -18.33 21.80
CA MET A 1 -0.85 -17.40 21.85
C MET A 1 -1.09 -16.86 20.44
N ALA A 2 -2.35 -16.58 20.11
CA ALA A 2 -2.71 -15.92 18.85
C ALA A 2 -2.28 -14.45 18.91
N TYR A 3 -1.83 -13.88 17.78
CA TYR A 3 -1.48 -12.46 17.72
C TYR A 3 -2.77 -11.66 17.59
N THR A 4 -3.10 -10.82 18.57
CA THR A 4 -4.35 -10.04 18.57
C THR A 4 -4.17 -8.59 18.14
N ASP A 5 -2.92 -8.15 18.07
CA ASP A 5 -2.54 -6.81 17.62
C ASP A 5 -1.30 -6.93 16.75
N PHE A 6 -1.42 -6.51 15.49
CA PHE A 6 -0.31 -6.44 14.55
C PHE A 6 -0.66 -5.50 13.39
N ILE A 7 0.36 -5.06 12.67
CA ILE A 7 0.24 -4.35 11.41
C ILE A 7 0.52 -5.35 10.28
N ALA A 8 -0.20 -5.24 9.17
CA ALA A 8 0.06 -5.98 7.94
C ALA A 8 0.26 -5.02 6.76
N ALA A 9 1.29 -5.27 5.96
CA ALA A 9 1.63 -4.47 4.79
C ALA A 9 1.87 -5.33 3.56
N ILE A 10 1.49 -4.83 2.38
CA ILE A 10 1.73 -5.48 1.08
C ILE A 10 2.35 -4.46 0.12
N ASP A 11 3.52 -4.78 -0.42
CA ASP A 11 4.11 -4.09 -1.57
C ASP A 11 3.77 -4.86 -2.87
N LEU A 12 3.25 -4.16 -3.86
CA LEU A 12 2.84 -4.72 -5.15
C LEU A 12 3.88 -4.42 -6.23
N GLY A 13 5.06 -5.03 -6.11
CA GLY A 13 6.15 -4.87 -7.07
C GLY A 13 5.87 -5.52 -8.43
N THR A 14 6.55 -5.05 -9.47
CA THR A 14 6.41 -5.61 -10.83
C THR A 14 6.93 -7.04 -10.95
N SER A 15 7.98 -7.39 -10.21
CA SER A 15 8.57 -8.74 -10.22
C SER A 15 7.94 -9.64 -9.15
N HIS A 16 7.78 -9.11 -7.94
CA HIS A 16 7.22 -9.82 -6.80
C HIS A 16 6.29 -8.93 -5.98
N MET A 17 5.30 -9.55 -5.35
CA MET A 17 4.51 -8.98 -4.26
C MET A 17 5.12 -9.46 -2.94
N VAL A 18 5.33 -8.54 -2.02
CA VAL A 18 5.93 -8.82 -0.72
C VAL A 18 4.93 -8.47 0.36
N GLY A 19 4.58 -9.45 1.17
CA GLY A 19 3.67 -9.28 2.30
C GLY A 19 4.44 -9.39 3.60
N MET A 20 4.12 -8.54 4.57
CA MET A 20 4.76 -8.54 5.89
C MET A 20 3.75 -8.29 7.01
N VAL A 21 4.02 -8.89 8.17
CA VAL A 21 3.28 -8.71 9.40
C VAL A 21 4.26 -8.48 10.54
N GLY A 22 3.98 -7.49 11.39
CA GLY A 22 4.80 -7.19 12.56
C GLY A 22 4.08 -6.36 13.60
N THR A 23 4.69 -6.24 14.77
CA THR A 23 4.22 -5.39 15.88
C THR A 23 5.15 -4.22 16.08
N LYS A 24 4.63 -3.14 16.68
CA LYS A 24 5.44 -2.02 17.15
C LYS A 24 5.50 -2.02 18.67
N ASN A 25 6.68 -1.81 19.22
CA ASN A 25 6.83 -1.53 20.65
C ASN A 25 6.45 -0.07 20.98
N ALA A 26 6.58 0.33 22.24
CA ALA A 26 6.28 1.70 22.69
C ALA A 26 7.21 2.78 22.08
N THR A 27 8.41 2.41 21.61
CA THR A 27 9.33 3.33 20.93
C THR A 27 9.11 3.39 19.43
N GLY A 28 8.12 2.64 18.90
CA GLY A 28 7.83 2.53 17.48
C GLY A 28 8.74 1.57 16.71
N ALA A 29 9.64 0.85 17.39
CA ALA A 29 10.51 -0.14 16.78
C ALA A 29 9.70 -1.40 16.41
N LEU A 30 9.98 -1.96 15.24
CA LEU A 30 9.25 -3.11 14.69
C LEU A 30 9.83 -4.44 15.16
N SER A 31 8.94 -5.37 15.49
CA SER A 31 9.23 -6.79 15.58
C SER A 31 8.53 -7.53 14.44
N ILE A 32 9.29 -8.15 13.54
CA ILE A 32 8.74 -8.86 12.39
C ILE A 32 8.24 -10.24 12.83
N ILE A 33 6.96 -10.52 12.56
CA ILE A 33 6.30 -11.78 12.89
C ILE A 33 6.36 -12.73 11.69
N ALA A 34 5.98 -12.24 10.51
CA ALA A 34 5.91 -13.04 9.30
C ALA A 34 6.18 -12.18 8.06
N TYR A 35 6.76 -12.81 7.04
CA TYR A 35 6.89 -12.25 5.71
C TYR A 35 6.77 -13.35 4.66
N GLU A 36 6.29 -12.98 3.48
CA GLU A 36 6.06 -13.86 2.35
C GLU A 36 6.30 -13.13 1.03
N VAL A 37 6.66 -13.89 0.00
CA VAL A 37 6.89 -13.38 -1.34
C VAL A 37 6.05 -14.20 -2.32
N GLU A 38 5.35 -13.51 -3.21
CA GLU A 38 4.59 -14.10 -4.31
C GLU A 38 5.10 -13.49 -5.61
N ASN A 39 5.36 -14.29 -6.65
CA ASN A 39 5.71 -13.74 -7.95
C ASN A 39 4.52 -12.95 -8.52
N SER A 40 4.77 -11.78 -9.12
CA SER A 40 3.69 -10.93 -9.66
C SER A 40 3.20 -11.40 -11.03
N GLY A 41 3.91 -12.29 -11.71
CA GLY A 41 3.60 -12.75 -13.05
C GLY A 41 3.47 -11.58 -14.02
N THR A 42 2.32 -11.45 -14.66
CA THR A 42 2.04 -10.35 -15.58
C THR A 42 0.98 -9.36 -15.07
N CYS A 43 0.46 -9.57 -13.86
CA CYS A 43 -0.65 -8.78 -13.33
C CYS A 43 -0.24 -7.38 -12.86
N ILE A 44 1.03 -7.21 -12.48
CA ILE A 44 1.64 -5.90 -12.21
C ILE A 44 2.63 -5.57 -13.32
N ARG A 45 2.51 -4.39 -13.93
CA ARG A 45 3.42 -3.90 -14.98
C ARG A 45 3.83 -2.47 -14.67
N ARG A 46 5.13 -2.23 -14.56
CA ARG A 46 5.70 -0.90 -14.27
C ARG A 46 5.07 -0.25 -13.02
N GLY A 47 4.87 -1.06 -11.98
CA GLY A 47 4.25 -0.66 -10.71
C GLY A 47 2.74 -0.45 -10.76
N CYS A 48 2.08 -0.72 -11.91
CA CYS A 48 0.64 -0.56 -12.07
C CYS A 48 -0.06 -1.92 -12.11
N VAL A 49 -1.22 -2.02 -11.48
CA VAL A 49 -2.13 -3.17 -11.65
C VAL A 49 -2.69 -3.17 -13.07
N TYR A 50 -2.30 -4.18 -13.84
CA TYR A 50 -2.74 -4.44 -15.21
C TYR A 50 -3.92 -5.43 -15.26
N ASN A 51 -3.93 -6.45 -14.40
CA ASN A 51 -5.02 -7.43 -14.29
C ASN A 51 -5.51 -7.51 -12.84
N ILE A 52 -6.71 -6.98 -12.57
CA ILE A 52 -7.30 -6.90 -11.23
C ILE A 52 -7.59 -8.30 -10.65
N ASP A 53 -8.17 -9.20 -11.44
CA ASP A 53 -8.55 -10.53 -10.95
C ASP A 53 -7.33 -11.41 -10.64
N GLU A 54 -6.31 -11.38 -11.50
CA GLU A 54 -5.06 -12.08 -11.23
C GLU A 54 -4.33 -11.48 -10.02
N THR A 55 -4.34 -10.15 -9.88
CA THR A 55 -3.76 -9.47 -8.72
C THR A 55 -4.47 -9.88 -7.43
N ALA A 56 -5.80 -9.86 -7.42
CA ALA A 56 -6.61 -10.26 -6.26
C ALA A 56 -6.34 -11.71 -5.85
N MET A 57 -6.21 -12.62 -6.82
CA MET A 57 -5.88 -14.02 -6.58
C MET A 57 -4.49 -14.15 -5.91
N ARG A 58 -3.49 -13.42 -6.40
CA ARG A 58 -2.12 -13.45 -5.86
C ARG A 58 -2.06 -12.82 -4.46
N ILE A 59 -2.74 -11.70 -4.24
CA ILE A 59 -2.89 -11.09 -2.90
C ILE A 59 -3.50 -12.10 -1.93
N LYS A 60 -4.58 -12.79 -2.32
CA LYS A 60 -5.21 -13.81 -1.47
C LYS A 60 -4.26 -14.96 -1.14
N ARG A 61 -3.46 -15.43 -2.10
CA ARG A 61 -2.44 -16.47 -1.86
C ARG A 61 -1.38 -15.99 -0.88
N LEU A 62 -0.87 -14.77 -1.08
CA LEU A 62 0.12 -14.14 -0.22
C LEU A 62 -0.40 -14.01 1.22
N VAL A 63 -1.62 -13.51 1.40
CA VAL A 63 -2.26 -13.35 2.71
C VAL A 63 -2.50 -14.69 3.38
N ASN A 64 -2.96 -15.71 2.67
CA ASN A 64 -3.11 -17.06 3.24
C ASN A 64 -1.77 -17.62 3.75
N LYS A 65 -0.67 -17.41 3.01
CA LYS A 65 0.67 -17.83 3.46
C LYS A 65 1.11 -17.09 4.73
N LEU A 66 0.82 -15.79 4.83
CA LEU A 66 1.07 -15.01 6.03
C LEU A 66 0.24 -15.52 7.22
N GLU A 67 -1.07 -15.68 7.06
CA GLU A 67 -1.97 -16.14 8.13
C GLU A 67 -1.59 -17.51 8.70
N ASN A 68 -1.04 -18.41 7.87
CA ASN A 68 -0.51 -19.69 8.33
C ASN A 68 0.64 -19.54 9.35
N LYS A 69 1.28 -18.38 9.42
CA LYS A 69 2.34 -18.02 10.37
C LYS A 69 1.83 -17.19 11.56
N LEU A 70 0.53 -16.92 11.65
CA LEU A 70 -0.07 -16.04 12.68
C LEU A 70 -0.86 -16.79 13.77
N ASN A 71 -0.58 -18.08 13.99
CA ASN A 71 -1.16 -18.88 15.08
C ASN A 71 -2.71 -18.83 15.13
N GLY A 72 -3.36 -18.82 13.97
CA GLY A 72 -4.82 -18.84 13.85
C GLY A 72 -5.49 -17.45 13.72
N THR A 73 -4.75 -16.34 13.85
CA THR A 73 -5.31 -15.02 13.59
C THR A 73 -5.43 -14.72 12.10
N LYS A 74 -6.53 -14.06 11.72
CA LYS A 74 -6.81 -13.59 10.37
C LYS A 74 -6.41 -12.14 10.15
N ILE A 75 -6.00 -11.80 8.93
CA ILE A 75 -5.69 -10.43 8.51
C ILE A 75 -6.97 -9.82 7.94
N GLY A 76 -7.50 -8.79 8.58
CA GLY A 76 -8.75 -8.13 8.16
C GLY A 76 -8.50 -6.94 7.23
N LYS A 77 -7.42 -6.20 7.48
CA LYS A 77 -7.05 -5.00 6.72
C LYS A 77 -5.54 -4.95 6.50
N VAL A 78 -5.11 -4.25 5.45
CA VAL A 78 -3.69 -4.13 5.08
C VAL A 78 -3.32 -2.71 4.67
N TYR A 79 -2.10 -2.29 5.00
CA TYR A 79 -1.45 -1.17 4.34
C TYR A 79 -0.91 -1.62 2.97
N VAL A 80 -1.10 -0.80 1.95
CA VAL A 80 -0.73 -1.19 0.58
C VAL A 80 0.20 -0.14 -0.02
N GLY A 81 1.32 -0.62 -0.56
CA GLY A 81 2.27 0.18 -1.32
C GLY A 81 1.67 0.63 -2.65
N LEU A 82 1.71 1.93 -2.89
CA LEU A 82 1.35 2.57 -4.13
C LEU A 82 2.63 3.02 -4.84
N ALA A 83 2.90 2.37 -5.96
CA ALA A 83 3.94 2.74 -6.92
C ALA A 83 3.31 2.97 -8.30
N GLY A 84 4.12 3.25 -9.32
CA GLY A 84 3.66 3.23 -10.71
C GLY A 84 4.33 4.27 -11.60
N GLN A 85 4.43 3.93 -12.88
CA GLN A 85 5.11 4.76 -13.90
C GLN A 85 4.59 6.19 -14.05
N SER A 86 3.35 6.48 -13.63
CA SER A 86 2.76 7.81 -13.74
C SER A 86 2.93 8.66 -12.48
N LEU A 87 3.61 8.17 -11.44
CA LEU A 87 3.87 8.98 -10.26
C LEU A 87 4.85 10.11 -10.59
N CYS A 88 4.48 11.31 -10.18
CA CYS A 88 5.38 12.46 -10.17
C CYS A 88 4.96 13.44 -9.08
N SER A 89 5.84 14.39 -8.78
CA SER A 89 5.52 15.50 -7.90
C SER A 89 5.21 16.78 -8.68
N ILE A 90 4.25 17.56 -8.20
CA ILE A 90 3.96 18.91 -8.68
C ILE A 90 3.88 19.89 -7.51
N GLU A 91 4.14 21.16 -7.74
CA GLU A 91 3.92 22.21 -6.75
C GLU A 91 2.50 22.74 -6.86
N HIS A 92 1.85 22.97 -5.72
CA HIS A 92 0.53 23.58 -5.68
C HIS A 92 0.40 24.43 -4.43
N SER A 93 -0.25 25.57 -4.54
CA SER A 93 -0.39 26.53 -3.45
C SER A 93 -1.85 26.90 -3.26
N VAL A 94 -2.26 26.98 -2.00
CA VAL A 94 -3.60 27.44 -1.60
C VAL A 94 -3.43 28.62 -0.66
N SER A 95 -4.32 29.61 -0.76
CA SER A 95 -4.27 30.80 0.07
C SER A 95 -5.63 31.16 0.65
N LYS A 96 -5.67 31.65 1.88
CA LYS A 96 -6.88 32.16 2.54
C LYS A 96 -6.65 33.55 3.13
N LEU A 97 -7.69 34.37 3.08
CA LEU A 97 -7.74 35.66 3.77
C LEU A 97 -8.37 35.45 5.14
N LEU A 98 -7.73 35.95 6.19
CA LEU A 98 -8.22 35.86 7.58
C LEU A 98 -8.70 37.20 8.14
N GLY A 99 -8.46 38.31 7.42
CA GLY A 99 -8.79 39.67 7.86
C GLY A 99 -7.73 40.28 8.77
N VAL A 100 -7.95 41.53 9.22
CA VAL A 100 -6.92 42.41 9.81
C VAL A 100 -6.23 41.82 11.08
N SER A 101 -6.88 40.88 11.77
CA SER A 101 -6.34 40.24 12.99
C SER A 101 -6.60 38.74 13.04
N GLY A 102 -6.66 38.07 11.89
CA GLY A 102 -6.86 36.63 11.85
C GLY A 102 -5.69 35.86 12.47
N VAL A 103 -5.98 34.83 13.27
CA VAL A 103 -4.97 33.97 13.89
C VAL A 103 -4.96 32.63 13.17
N VAL A 104 -3.77 32.11 12.88
CA VAL A 104 -3.62 30.79 12.28
C VAL A 104 -3.85 29.72 13.33
N THR A 105 -4.78 28.80 13.09
CA THR A 105 -5.06 27.63 13.95
C THR A 105 -4.69 26.33 13.23
N ASP A 106 -4.59 25.22 13.97
CA ASP A 106 -4.36 23.90 13.38
C ASP A 106 -5.51 23.51 12.42
N GLU A 107 -6.76 23.83 12.75
CA GLU A 107 -7.92 23.56 11.89
C GLU A 107 -7.83 24.32 10.56
N LEU A 108 -7.26 25.53 10.57
CA LEU A 108 -7.01 26.29 9.36
C LEU A 108 -5.96 25.59 8.47
N LEU A 109 -4.86 25.10 9.07
CA LEU A 109 -3.82 24.39 8.34
C LEU A 109 -4.34 23.08 7.75
N ASP A 110 -5.16 22.35 8.50
CA ASP A 110 -5.84 21.14 8.03
C ASP A 110 -6.81 21.46 6.88
N SER A 111 -7.56 22.55 6.98
CA SER A 111 -8.45 23.01 5.92
C SER A 111 -7.67 23.35 4.63
N LEU A 112 -6.53 24.03 4.73
CA LEU A 112 -5.64 24.32 3.59
C LEU A 112 -5.10 23.02 2.96
N ARG A 113 -4.66 22.07 3.79
CA ARG A 113 -4.18 20.76 3.34
C ARG A 113 -5.28 19.98 2.61
N GLN A 114 -6.49 19.94 3.17
CA GLN A 114 -7.64 19.26 2.56
C GLN A 114 -8.05 19.88 1.23
N GLU A 115 -7.98 21.21 1.11
CA GLU A 115 -8.21 21.92 -0.15
C GLU A 115 -7.17 21.54 -1.20
N CYS A 116 -5.89 21.51 -0.85
CA CYS A 116 -4.83 21.02 -1.74
C CYS A 116 -5.04 19.56 -2.16
N CYS A 117 -5.48 18.68 -1.26
CA CYS A 117 -5.75 17.28 -1.59
C CYS A 117 -6.91 17.08 -2.56
N LYS A 118 -7.77 18.09 -2.75
CA LYS A 118 -8.88 18.08 -3.72
C LYS A 118 -8.50 18.66 -5.08
N TYR A 119 -7.29 19.20 -5.22
CA TYR A 119 -6.80 19.70 -6.49
C TYR A 119 -6.86 18.61 -7.56
N GLN A 120 -7.46 18.92 -8.70
CA GLN A 120 -7.33 18.11 -9.91
C GLN A 120 -6.29 18.80 -10.79
N SER A 121 -5.21 18.09 -11.10
CA SER A 121 -4.22 18.63 -12.03
C SER A 121 -4.81 18.79 -13.42
N ASP A 122 -4.28 19.71 -14.21
CA ASP A 122 -4.68 19.92 -15.61
C ASP A 122 -4.59 18.63 -16.47
N ASP A 123 -3.67 17.72 -16.12
CA ASP A 123 -3.48 16.40 -16.75
C ASP A 123 -4.45 15.31 -16.23
N MET A 124 -5.50 15.67 -15.49
CA MET A 124 -6.47 14.73 -14.88
C MET A 124 -5.81 13.67 -13.97
N ARG A 125 -4.78 14.07 -13.22
CA ARG A 125 -4.12 13.22 -12.21
C ARG A 125 -4.75 13.43 -10.84
N ASP A 126 -4.86 12.34 -10.10
CA ASP A 126 -5.31 12.35 -8.71
C ASP A 126 -4.15 12.76 -7.80
N VAL A 127 -4.46 13.59 -6.81
CA VAL A 127 -3.55 13.85 -5.68
C VAL A 127 -3.58 12.64 -4.74
N LEU A 128 -2.41 12.05 -4.54
CA LEU A 128 -2.23 10.88 -3.69
C LEU A 128 -1.82 11.28 -2.28
N VAL A 129 -0.94 12.28 -2.16
CA VAL A 129 -0.54 12.86 -0.87
C VAL A 129 0.00 14.29 -1.05
N ALA A 130 -0.31 15.17 -0.12
CA ALA A 130 0.31 16.49 0.02
C ALA A 130 1.41 16.45 1.10
N VAL A 131 2.62 16.89 0.76
CA VAL A 131 3.80 16.84 1.65
C VAL A 131 4.58 18.16 1.62
N SER A 132 5.52 18.30 2.57
CA SER A 132 6.47 19.42 2.67
C SER A 132 5.81 20.81 2.58
N PRO A 133 4.86 21.14 3.48
CA PRO A 133 4.24 22.45 3.47
C PRO A 133 5.27 23.57 3.71
N VAL A 134 5.10 24.68 2.99
CA VAL A 134 5.81 25.94 3.22
C VAL A 134 4.78 27.04 3.38
N TYR A 135 4.78 27.69 4.53
CA TYR A 135 3.78 28.71 4.86
C TYR A 135 4.34 30.11 4.65
N PHE A 136 3.50 31.00 4.13
CA PHE A 136 3.75 32.41 4.00
C PHE A 136 2.64 33.19 4.68
N LEU A 137 3.00 34.04 5.64
CA LEU A 137 2.09 34.97 6.32
C LEU A 137 2.39 36.37 5.80
N ASP A 138 1.42 36.99 5.13
CA ASP A 138 1.59 38.32 4.51
C ASP A 138 2.88 38.42 3.66
N ASN A 139 3.10 37.40 2.82
CA ASN A 139 4.28 37.22 1.94
C ASN A 139 5.62 36.94 2.64
N LYS A 140 5.64 36.68 3.95
CA LYS A 140 6.84 36.27 4.68
C LYS A 140 6.80 34.80 4.99
N GLN A 141 7.84 34.06 4.63
CA GLN A 141 7.94 32.63 4.92
C GLN A 141 8.06 32.39 6.43
N VAL A 142 7.27 31.45 6.95
CA VAL A 142 7.25 31.06 8.37
C VAL A 142 7.29 29.54 8.48
N ALA A 143 8.11 29.02 9.41
CA ALA A 143 8.20 27.59 9.65
C ALA A 143 6.98 27.04 10.42
N ASN A 144 6.62 27.68 11.53
CA ASN A 144 5.50 27.29 12.40
C ASN A 144 4.48 28.44 12.45
N PRO A 145 3.41 28.42 11.63
CA PRO A 145 2.51 29.56 11.52
C PRO A 145 1.43 29.60 12.62
N VAL A 146 1.17 28.48 13.32
CA VAL A 146 0.10 28.38 14.34
C VAL A 146 0.31 29.40 15.46
N GLY A 147 -0.77 30.09 15.82
CA GLY A 147 -0.79 31.12 16.85
C GLY A 147 -0.32 32.50 16.38
N LEU A 148 0.19 32.63 15.16
CA LEU A 148 0.59 33.91 14.60
C LEU A 148 -0.58 34.61 13.92
N SER A 149 -0.60 35.94 14.03
CA SER A 149 -1.59 36.77 13.33
C SER A 149 -1.13 37.11 11.91
N CYS A 150 -2.04 37.03 10.95
CA CYS A 150 -1.81 37.51 9.59
C CYS A 150 -3.12 37.91 8.91
N SER A 151 -3.00 38.73 7.87
CA SER A 151 -4.15 39.06 7.02
C SER A 151 -4.41 38.00 5.94
N ARG A 152 -3.33 37.39 5.45
CA ARG A 152 -3.32 36.36 4.41
C ARG A 152 -2.33 35.26 4.79
N ILE A 153 -2.79 34.02 4.70
CA ILE A 153 -1.94 32.83 4.73
C ILE A 153 -1.91 32.20 3.34
N GLU A 154 -0.72 31.80 2.91
CA GLU A 154 -0.49 30.95 1.75
C GLU A 154 0.29 29.72 2.18
N ALA A 155 -0.20 28.54 1.78
CA ALA A 155 0.45 27.27 2.02
C ALA A 155 0.82 26.65 0.68
N ARG A 156 2.12 26.46 0.47
CA ARG A 156 2.68 25.79 -0.71
C ARG A 156 2.99 24.36 -0.35
N TYR A 157 2.48 23.41 -1.12
CA TYR A 157 2.71 21.99 -0.92
C TYR A 157 3.42 21.40 -2.11
N ARG A 158 4.17 20.32 -1.82
CA ARG A 158 4.54 19.37 -2.84
C ARG A 158 3.50 18.28 -2.89
N LEU A 159 2.77 18.19 -4.00
CA LEU A 159 1.77 17.14 -4.22
C LEU A 159 2.41 15.98 -4.95
N ILE A 160 2.16 14.77 -4.49
CA ILE A 160 2.41 13.56 -5.26
C ILE A 160 1.14 13.22 -6.02
N VAL A 161 1.25 13.13 -7.33
CA VAL A 161 0.13 12.92 -8.24
C VAL A 161 0.37 11.71 -9.14
N GLY A 162 -0.70 11.13 -9.65
CA GLY A 162 -0.63 10.02 -10.58
C GLY A 162 -1.91 9.83 -11.36
N ARG A 163 -1.89 9.00 -12.42
CA ARG A 163 -3.12 8.67 -13.15
C ARG A 163 -4.14 8.04 -12.20
N PRO A 164 -5.45 8.36 -12.31
CA PRO A 164 -6.49 7.84 -11.41
C PRO A 164 -6.53 6.31 -11.36
N SER A 165 -6.17 5.65 -12.46
CA SER A 165 -6.11 4.19 -12.55
C SER A 165 -5.12 3.54 -11.58
N LEU A 166 -4.06 4.25 -11.13
CA LEU A 166 -3.11 3.73 -10.14
C LEU A 166 -3.82 3.36 -8.85
N LYS A 167 -4.52 4.34 -8.26
CA LYS A 167 -5.24 4.18 -7.00
C LYS A 167 -6.44 3.26 -7.19
N ARG A 168 -7.24 3.50 -8.23
CA ARG A 168 -8.49 2.76 -8.48
C ARG A 168 -8.26 1.25 -8.66
N ASN A 169 -7.33 0.86 -9.53
CA ASN A 169 -7.12 -0.57 -9.82
C ASN A 169 -6.51 -1.31 -8.62
N LEU A 170 -5.67 -0.62 -7.84
CA LEU A 170 -5.12 -1.16 -6.60
C LEU A 170 -6.23 -1.40 -5.59
N ILE A 171 -7.08 -0.40 -5.32
CA ILE A 171 -8.23 -0.53 -4.40
C ILE A 171 -9.10 -1.73 -4.80
N TYR A 172 -9.52 -1.79 -6.06
CA TYR A 172 -10.35 -2.88 -6.55
C TYR A 172 -9.68 -4.25 -6.43
N SER A 173 -8.37 -4.35 -6.54
CA SER A 173 -7.66 -5.63 -6.38
C SER A 173 -7.66 -6.12 -4.94
N VAL A 174 -7.49 -5.22 -3.97
CA VAL A 174 -7.51 -5.56 -2.54
C VAL A 174 -8.92 -5.90 -2.08
N GLU A 175 -9.91 -5.10 -2.46
CA GLU A 175 -11.32 -5.37 -2.15
C GLU A 175 -11.80 -6.70 -2.75
N ARG A 176 -11.39 -7.01 -3.99
CA ARG A 176 -11.67 -8.29 -4.65
C ARG A 176 -11.01 -9.47 -3.93
N ALA A 177 -9.88 -9.24 -3.25
CA ALA A 177 -9.25 -10.22 -2.38
C ALA A 177 -9.95 -10.38 -1.02
N LYS A 178 -11.04 -9.63 -0.77
CA LYS A 178 -11.82 -9.58 0.48
C LYS A 178 -11.01 -9.04 1.67
N LEU A 179 -10.21 -8.01 1.43
CA LEU A 179 -9.45 -7.29 2.44
C LEU A 179 -9.86 -5.83 2.45
N GLU A 180 -9.81 -5.22 3.63
CA GLU A 180 -9.91 -3.77 3.78
C GLU A 180 -8.55 -3.10 3.62
N ILE A 181 -8.53 -1.84 3.19
CA ILE A 181 -7.30 -1.06 3.09
C ILE A 181 -7.19 -0.18 4.34
N ALA A 182 -6.21 -0.46 5.18
CA ALA A 182 -5.88 0.37 6.34
C ALA A 182 -5.26 1.71 5.92
N GLY A 183 -4.51 1.72 4.82
CA GLY A 183 -3.94 2.93 4.24
C GLY A 183 -3.20 2.67 2.93
N LEU A 184 -3.18 3.66 2.06
CA LEU A 184 -2.37 3.67 0.85
C LEU A 184 -1.11 4.49 1.09
N ILE A 185 0.05 3.89 0.84
CA ILE A 185 1.34 4.49 1.16
C ILE A 185 2.14 4.60 -0.13
N VAL A 186 2.63 5.80 -0.49
CA VAL A 186 3.53 5.95 -1.64
C VAL A 186 4.85 5.23 -1.32
N SER A 187 5.11 4.09 -1.98
CA SER A 187 6.17 3.15 -1.63
C SER A 187 7.54 3.82 -1.52
N SER A 188 7.92 4.60 -2.53
CA SER A 188 9.23 5.28 -2.59
C SER A 188 9.42 6.37 -1.53
N LEU A 189 8.33 7.00 -1.06
CA LEU A 189 8.40 7.96 0.05
C LEU A 189 8.58 7.24 1.39
N ALA A 190 7.87 6.12 1.60
CA ALA A 190 8.07 5.30 2.79
C ALA A 190 9.50 4.75 2.84
N LEU A 191 10.03 4.29 1.70
CA LEU A 191 11.41 3.85 1.59
C LEU A 191 12.39 4.98 1.93
N ALA A 192 12.19 6.18 1.36
CA ALA A 192 13.01 7.35 1.68
C ALA A 192 13.00 7.68 3.18
N ASP A 193 11.85 7.61 3.84
CA ASP A 193 11.76 7.85 5.28
C ASP A 193 12.48 6.80 6.13
N SER A 194 12.69 5.59 5.60
CA SER A 194 13.30 4.48 6.35
C SER A 194 14.83 4.40 6.15
N VAL A 195 15.35 4.97 5.06
CA VAL A 195 16.77 4.82 4.65
C VAL A 195 17.55 6.13 4.60
N LEU A 196 16.86 7.28 4.65
CA LEU A 196 17.47 8.61 4.69
C LEU A 196 17.34 9.21 6.09
N THR A 197 18.45 9.70 6.61
CA THR A 197 18.48 10.45 7.87
C THR A 197 18.01 11.88 7.66
N ASP A 198 17.60 12.56 8.73
CA ASP A 198 17.29 13.99 8.68
C ASP A 198 18.51 14.82 8.24
N THR A 199 19.72 14.35 8.55
CA THR A 199 20.96 14.98 8.08
C THR A 199 21.13 14.84 6.56
N ASP A 200 20.80 13.66 5.99
CA ASP A 200 20.82 13.46 4.54
C ASP A 200 19.81 14.41 3.86
N LYS A 201 18.57 14.46 4.39
CA LYS A 201 17.50 15.33 3.87
C LYS A 201 17.84 16.82 3.99
N ALA A 202 18.50 17.23 5.07
CA ALA A 202 18.94 18.61 5.30
C ALA A 202 20.06 19.04 4.34
N LYS A 203 21.14 18.25 4.23
CA LYS A 203 22.26 18.52 3.32
C LYS A 203 21.84 18.44 1.85
N GLY A 204 20.85 17.62 1.57
CA GLY A 204 20.29 17.33 0.26
C GLY A 204 20.82 16.02 -0.29
N CYS A 205 19.92 15.14 -0.70
CA CYS A 205 20.22 13.81 -1.21
C CYS A 205 19.21 13.39 -2.28
N ALA A 206 19.60 12.41 -3.08
CA ALA A 206 18.72 11.70 -4.00
C ALA A 206 18.63 10.22 -3.59
N LEU A 207 17.42 9.68 -3.52
CA LEU A 207 17.16 8.25 -3.47
C LEU A 207 16.80 7.76 -4.87
N ILE A 208 17.53 6.76 -5.38
CA ILE A 208 17.20 6.03 -6.59
C ILE A 208 16.72 4.64 -6.20
N GLU A 209 15.42 4.39 -6.33
CA GLU A 209 14.82 3.08 -6.16
C GLU A 209 14.78 2.37 -7.52
N PHE A 210 15.75 1.50 -7.77
CA PHE A 210 15.89 0.74 -9.03
C PHE A 210 15.09 -0.56 -8.94
N GLY A 211 13.86 -0.52 -9.43
CA GLY A 211 12.95 -1.66 -9.45
C GLY A 211 13.05 -2.50 -10.73
N ALA A 212 12.18 -3.50 -10.83
CA ALA A 212 12.08 -4.36 -12.02
C ALA A 212 11.40 -3.64 -13.21
N GLY A 213 10.28 -2.96 -12.96
CA GLY A 213 9.49 -2.30 -14.01
C GLY A 213 9.77 -0.81 -14.17
N VAL A 214 10.25 -0.14 -13.11
CA VAL A 214 10.46 1.30 -13.05
C VAL A 214 11.67 1.63 -12.19
N THR A 215 12.21 2.83 -12.37
CA THR A 215 13.22 3.42 -11.50
C THR A 215 12.67 4.75 -10.97
N THR A 216 12.55 4.87 -9.65
CA THR A 216 11.99 6.07 -9.01
C THR A 216 13.11 6.92 -8.44
N LEU A 217 13.07 8.22 -8.72
CA LEU A 217 13.93 9.24 -8.14
C LEU A 217 13.12 10.03 -7.10
N VAL A 218 13.64 10.11 -5.87
CA VAL A 218 13.12 10.97 -4.81
C VAL A 218 14.23 11.89 -4.34
N VAL A 219 14.01 13.20 -4.35
CA VAL A 219 15.04 14.19 -4.01
C VAL A 219 14.60 15.01 -2.81
N TYR A 220 15.48 15.15 -1.84
CA TYR A 220 15.30 16.02 -0.67
C TYR A 220 16.35 17.12 -0.65
N LYS A 221 15.97 18.30 -0.14
CA LYS A 221 16.86 19.42 0.13
C LYS A 221 16.29 20.25 1.29
N GLU A 222 17.14 20.72 2.20
CA GLU A 222 16.71 21.54 3.34
C GLU A 222 15.62 20.88 4.19
N GLY A 223 15.68 19.54 4.31
CA GLY A 223 14.72 18.76 5.10
C GLY A 223 13.36 18.55 4.42
N LYS A 224 13.17 19.07 3.20
CA LYS A 224 11.90 19.01 2.46
C LYS A 224 12.04 18.17 1.20
N LEU A 225 10.92 17.59 0.76
CA LEU A 225 10.86 16.89 -0.52
C LEU A 225 10.96 17.91 -1.65
N LEU A 226 12.06 17.88 -2.39
CA LEU A 226 12.30 18.68 -3.58
C LEU A 226 11.67 18.06 -4.84
N GLY A 227 11.37 16.76 -4.85
CA GLY A 227 10.63 16.17 -5.96
C GLY A 227 10.62 14.66 -5.99
N LEU A 228 9.68 14.11 -6.76
CA LEU A 228 9.58 12.71 -7.09
C LEU A 228 9.31 12.57 -8.59
N SER A 229 10.04 11.68 -9.26
CA SER A 229 9.82 11.34 -10.66
C SER A 229 10.11 9.87 -10.91
N VAL A 230 9.42 9.28 -11.88
CA VAL A 230 9.57 7.87 -12.24
C VAL A 230 10.00 7.76 -13.69
N VAL A 231 11.08 7.03 -13.92
CA VAL A 231 11.50 6.57 -15.25
C VAL A 231 10.85 5.19 -15.48
N PRO A 232 10.08 4.98 -16.57
CA PRO A 232 9.32 3.75 -16.81
C PRO A 232 10.20 2.58 -17.29
N PHE A 233 11.44 2.51 -16.81
CA PHE A 233 12.44 1.51 -17.11
C PHE A 233 13.09 1.02 -15.82
N GLY A 234 13.32 -0.29 -15.72
CA GLY A 234 13.95 -0.94 -14.60
C GLY A 234 14.66 -2.22 -15.05
N GLY A 235 14.89 -3.16 -14.14
CA GLY A 235 15.64 -4.40 -14.42
C GLY A 235 15.05 -5.27 -15.55
N ASN A 236 13.75 -5.19 -15.82
CA ASN A 236 13.09 -6.00 -16.85
C ASN A 236 13.53 -5.64 -18.27
N VAL A 237 13.82 -4.35 -18.54
CA VAL A 237 14.28 -3.97 -19.89
C VAL A 237 15.72 -4.39 -20.12
N ILE A 238 16.54 -4.46 -19.07
CA ILE A 238 17.89 -5.05 -19.14
C ILE A 238 17.78 -6.54 -19.51
N THR A 239 16.91 -7.28 -18.82
CA THR A 239 16.64 -8.69 -19.14
C THR A 239 16.15 -8.85 -20.56
N LYS A 240 15.25 -7.98 -21.01
CA LYS A 240 14.70 -8.04 -22.36
C LYS A 240 15.76 -7.83 -23.44
N ASP A 241 16.72 -6.95 -23.21
CA ASP A 241 17.82 -6.74 -24.15
C ASP A 241 18.79 -7.92 -24.17
N ILE A 242 19.03 -8.59 -23.04
CA ILE A 242 19.89 -9.79 -22.97
C ILE A 242 19.30 -10.95 -23.80
N GLU A 243 17.97 -11.01 -23.98
CA GLU A 243 17.33 -12.00 -24.87
C GLU A 243 17.82 -11.87 -26.33
N SER A 244 18.32 -10.71 -26.75
CA SER A 244 18.92 -10.52 -28.08
C SER A 244 20.16 -11.39 -28.33
N LEU A 245 20.74 -11.95 -27.26
CA LEU A 245 21.85 -12.92 -27.32
C LEU A 245 21.37 -14.36 -27.57
N GLY A 246 20.10 -14.56 -27.93
CA GLY A 246 19.52 -15.87 -28.22
C GLY A 246 19.14 -16.67 -26.97
N LEU A 247 18.95 -16.00 -25.83
CA LEU A 247 18.62 -16.61 -24.54
C LEU A 247 17.12 -16.54 -24.25
N SER A 248 16.59 -17.54 -23.54
CA SER A 248 15.24 -17.45 -22.97
C SER A 248 15.16 -16.36 -21.89
N THR A 249 13.98 -15.80 -21.62
CA THR A 249 13.79 -14.79 -20.57
C THR A 249 14.28 -15.27 -19.20
N GLN A 250 14.06 -16.55 -18.85
CA GLN A 250 14.53 -17.10 -17.57
C GLN A 250 16.07 -17.15 -17.51
N GLU A 251 16.71 -17.55 -18.61
CA GLU A 251 18.18 -17.58 -18.68
C GLU A 251 18.77 -16.17 -18.69
N ALA A 252 18.19 -15.24 -19.45
CA ALA A 252 18.59 -13.84 -19.47
C ALA A 252 18.54 -13.23 -18.06
N GLU A 253 17.46 -13.46 -17.30
CA GLU A 253 17.35 -12.98 -15.92
C GLU A 253 18.42 -13.62 -15.02
N ARG A 254 18.59 -14.95 -15.13
CA ARG A 254 19.60 -15.68 -14.35
C ARG A 254 21.00 -15.16 -14.63
N LEU A 255 21.36 -14.96 -15.90
CA LEU A 255 22.68 -14.47 -16.29
C LEU A 255 22.88 -13.02 -15.83
N LYS A 256 21.89 -12.15 -15.98
CA LYS A 256 21.92 -10.78 -15.45
C LYS A 256 22.20 -10.76 -13.96
N GLN A 257 21.48 -11.57 -13.17
CA GLN A 257 21.64 -11.63 -11.71
C GLN A 257 22.99 -12.20 -11.29
N THR A 258 23.51 -13.18 -12.03
CA THR A 258 24.75 -13.90 -11.66
C THR A 258 26.02 -13.17 -12.12
N TYR A 259 26.01 -12.64 -13.35
CA TYR A 259 27.21 -12.15 -14.04
C TYR A 259 27.09 -10.72 -14.58
N GLY A 260 25.88 -10.16 -14.59
CA GLY A 260 25.62 -8.84 -15.15
C GLY A 260 26.30 -7.74 -14.35
N SER A 261 27.01 -6.87 -15.06
CA SER A 261 27.64 -5.68 -14.51
C SER A 261 27.25 -4.43 -15.28
N ALA A 262 26.96 -3.36 -14.54
CA ALA A 262 26.64 -2.04 -15.08
C ALA A 262 27.84 -1.34 -15.75
N VAL A 263 29.07 -1.83 -15.51
CA VAL A 263 30.28 -1.31 -16.14
C VAL A 263 31.15 -2.49 -16.60
N THR A 264 31.27 -2.65 -17.92
CA THR A 264 31.99 -3.76 -18.54
C THR A 264 33.47 -3.66 -18.26
N ASP A 265 34.03 -4.75 -17.69
CA ASP A 265 35.47 -4.95 -17.67
C ASP A 265 35.94 -5.37 -19.07
N ARG A 266 36.76 -4.52 -19.69
CA ARG A 266 37.26 -4.74 -21.05
C ARG A 266 38.46 -5.69 -21.10
N THR A 267 38.92 -6.20 -19.96
CA THR A 267 40.13 -7.04 -19.86
C THR A 267 39.86 -8.54 -19.80
N ASN A 268 38.63 -8.97 -19.52
CA ASN A 268 38.24 -10.38 -19.36
C ASN A 268 37.41 -10.91 -20.54
N ASP A 269 38.09 -11.29 -21.62
CA ASP A 269 37.46 -11.75 -22.88
C ASP A 269 37.14 -13.27 -22.92
N HIS A 270 37.46 -14.04 -21.87
CA HIS A 270 37.54 -15.51 -21.97
C HIS A 270 36.52 -16.33 -21.17
N VAL A 271 35.61 -15.70 -20.41
CA VAL A 271 34.60 -16.45 -19.64
C VAL A 271 33.38 -16.73 -20.53
N GLN A 272 33.29 -17.95 -21.07
CA GLN A 272 32.08 -18.44 -21.69
C GLN A 272 31.05 -18.81 -20.63
N ILE A 273 29.85 -18.26 -20.77
CA ILE A 273 28.70 -18.59 -19.95
C ILE A 273 27.79 -19.49 -20.79
N THR A 274 27.86 -20.79 -20.55
CA THR A 274 27.05 -21.75 -21.31
C THR A 274 25.58 -21.62 -20.89
N SER A 275 24.69 -21.55 -21.89
CA SER A 275 23.25 -21.74 -21.67
C SER A 275 23.01 -23.12 -21.07
N SER A 276 22.12 -23.17 -20.09
CA SER A 276 21.77 -24.37 -19.32
C SER A 276 21.04 -25.42 -20.18
N ILE A 277 20.56 -25.02 -21.34
CA ILE A 277 19.88 -25.86 -22.32
C ILE A 277 20.89 -26.06 -23.44
N GLY A 278 21.42 -27.28 -23.62
CA GLY A 278 22.56 -27.61 -24.50
C GLY A 278 22.45 -27.29 -26.00
N PHE A 279 21.53 -26.41 -26.40
CA PHE A 279 21.32 -25.85 -27.73
C PHE A 279 21.40 -24.31 -27.76
N GLY A 280 21.70 -23.63 -26.65
CA GLY A 280 21.83 -22.16 -26.61
C GLY A 280 23.18 -21.66 -27.13
N ALA A 281 23.18 -20.44 -27.69
CA ALA A 281 24.42 -19.77 -28.10
C ALA A 281 25.39 -19.64 -26.91
N ALA A 282 26.68 -19.89 -27.14
CA ALA A 282 27.70 -19.59 -26.15
C ALA A 282 27.80 -18.07 -26.02
N VAL A 283 27.43 -17.52 -24.86
CA VAL A 283 27.49 -16.07 -24.58
C VAL A 283 28.71 -15.82 -23.71
N THR A 284 29.58 -14.92 -24.12
CA THR A 284 30.69 -14.47 -23.28
C THR A 284 30.20 -13.49 -22.22
N GLN A 285 30.89 -13.44 -21.07
CA GLN A 285 30.57 -12.45 -20.03
C GLN A 285 30.68 -11.01 -20.54
N LYS A 286 31.59 -10.74 -21.48
CA LYS A 286 31.73 -9.42 -22.10
C LYS A 286 30.54 -9.06 -22.98
N GLU A 287 30.03 -9.98 -23.81
CA GLU A 287 28.82 -9.73 -24.61
C GLU A 287 27.61 -9.44 -23.72
N LEU A 288 27.42 -10.23 -22.66
CA LEU A 288 26.39 -9.99 -21.66
C LEU A 288 26.53 -8.58 -21.05
N ASN A 289 27.74 -8.23 -20.58
CA ASN A 289 27.98 -6.96 -19.89
C ASN A 289 27.89 -5.75 -20.82
N ASN A 290 28.25 -5.87 -22.10
CA ASN A 290 28.04 -4.80 -23.07
C ASN A 290 26.55 -4.44 -23.18
N VAL A 291 25.67 -5.44 -23.23
CA VAL A 291 24.21 -5.25 -23.28
C VAL A 291 23.69 -4.65 -21.97
N VAL A 292 24.14 -5.19 -20.83
CA VAL A 292 23.76 -4.71 -19.50
C VAL A 292 24.19 -3.26 -19.29
N GLU A 293 25.44 -2.91 -19.57
CA GLU A 293 25.99 -1.56 -19.44
C GLU A 293 25.22 -0.58 -20.31
N ALA A 294 25.00 -0.90 -21.60
CA ALA A 294 24.30 0.00 -22.52
C ALA A 294 22.90 0.37 -22.00
N ARG A 295 22.10 -0.63 -21.60
CA ARG A 295 20.75 -0.35 -21.07
C ARG A 295 20.79 0.33 -19.71
N THR A 296 21.69 -0.08 -18.83
CA THR A 296 21.78 0.50 -17.49
C THR A 296 22.20 1.97 -17.58
N LYS A 297 23.14 2.30 -18.46
CA LYS A 297 23.58 3.67 -18.74
C LYS A 297 22.43 4.55 -19.22
N GLU A 298 21.63 4.07 -20.18
CA GLU A 298 20.44 4.80 -20.63
C GLU A 298 19.44 5.07 -19.49
N ILE A 299 19.17 4.07 -18.63
CA ILE A 299 18.26 4.25 -17.49
C ILE A 299 18.83 5.32 -16.55
N VAL A 300 20.11 5.21 -16.18
CA VAL A 300 20.76 6.14 -15.25
C VAL A 300 20.83 7.56 -15.83
N GLU A 301 21.09 7.72 -17.13
CA GLU A 301 21.07 9.03 -17.82
C GLU A 301 19.67 9.66 -17.80
N ASN A 302 18.61 8.87 -18.01
CA ASN A 302 17.24 9.37 -17.88
C ASN A 302 16.91 9.80 -16.44
N VAL A 303 17.39 9.05 -15.43
CA VAL A 303 17.23 9.45 -14.02
C VAL A 303 18.02 10.73 -13.73
N PHE A 304 19.23 10.88 -14.29
CA PHE A 304 20.04 12.08 -14.15
C PHE A 304 19.34 13.31 -14.77
N ALA A 305 18.77 13.19 -15.96
CA ALA A 305 17.99 14.27 -16.57
C ALA A 305 16.76 14.67 -15.72
N CYS A 306 16.15 13.73 -15.00
CA CYS A 306 15.11 14.05 -14.00
C CYS A 306 15.69 14.81 -12.81
N LEU A 307 16.87 14.42 -12.31
CA LEU A 307 17.56 15.09 -11.22
C LEU A 307 17.91 16.54 -11.59
N GLU A 308 18.52 16.75 -12.76
CA GLU A 308 18.93 18.09 -13.21
C GLU A 308 17.76 19.07 -13.23
N ARG A 309 16.60 18.64 -13.73
CA ARG A 309 15.38 19.46 -13.74
C ARG A 309 14.88 19.82 -12.35
N MET A 310 15.05 18.95 -11.36
CA MET A 310 14.64 19.23 -9.97
C MET A 310 15.63 20.12 -9.25
N VAL A 311 16.93 19.94 -9.51
CA VAL A 311 18.01 20.56 -8.74
C VAL A 311 18.48 21.89 -9.32
N GLN A 312 18.12 22.21 -10.57
CA GLN A 312 18.48 23.46 -11.25
C GLN A 312 18.24 24.71 -10.38
N THR A 313 17.23 24.68 -9.50
CA THR A 313 16.86 25.77 -8.58
C THR A 313 17.29 25.56 -7.12
N ALA A 314 17.80 24.38 -6.76
CA ALA A 314 17.98 23.95 -5.36
C ALA A 314 19.45 23.75 -4.91
N GLY A 315 20.41 23.83 -5.83
CA GLY A 315 21.84 23.73 -5.52
C GLY A 315 22.34 22.30 -5.22
N MET A 316 23.58 22.16 -4.74
CA MET A 316 24.25 20.85 -4.66
C MET A 316 23.60 19.88 -3.65
N LEU A 317 23.63 18.57 -3.96
CA LEU A 317 23.21 17.50 -3.04
C LEU A 317 24.38 17.04 -2.15
N GLY A 318 24.53 17.68 -0.98
CA GLY A 318 25.70 17.48 -0.11
C GLY A 318 25.79 16.10 0.56
N ALA A 319 24.72 15.31 0.56
CA ALA A 319 24.71 13.92 1.07
C ALA A 319 24.77 12.87 -0.06
N GLY A 320 24.83 13.30 -1.32
CA GLY A 320 24.97 12.42 -2.48
C GLY A 320 23.73 11.59 -2.80
N VAL A 321 23.95 10.39 -3.31
CA VAL A 321 22.92 9.47 -3.81
C VAL A 321 22.86 8.22 -2.95
N VAL A 322 21.64 7.82 -2.61
CA VAL A 322 21.32 6.54 -1.95
C VAL A 322 20.61 5.66 -2.98
N ILE A 323 21.02 4.41 -3.11
CA ILE A 323 20.41 3.46 -4.07
C ILE A 323 19.71 2.31 -3.33
N ALA A 324 18.55 1.90 -3.83
CA ALA A 324 17.72 0.86 -3.24
C ALA A 324 16.95 0.05 -4.32
N GLY A 325 16.25 -1.00 -3.89
CA GLY A 325 15.47 -1.88 -4.76
C GLY A 325 16.29 -3.02 -5.36
N GLY A 326 15.62 -4.04 -5.88
CA GLY A 326 16.29 -5.26 -6.36
C GLY A 326 17.23 -5.04 -7.57
N GLY A 327 16.98 -4.02 -8.38
CA GLY A 327 17.88 -3.62 -9.48
C GLY A 327 19.17 -2.96 -8.99
N ALA A 328 19.21 -2.45 -7.75
CA ALA A 328 20.42 -1.89 -7.18
C ALA A 328 21.52 -2.95 -6.93
N ASN A 329 21.15 -4.23 -6.90
CA ASN A 329 22.08 -5.35 -6.75
C ASN A 329 22.94 -5.61 -8.00
N LEU A 330 22.68 -4.91 -9.11
CA LEU A 330 23.49 -5.02 -10.32
C LEU A 330 24.95 -4.61 -10.03
N GLN A 331 25.90 -5.48 -10.39
CA GLN A 331 27.30 -5.27 -10.05
C GLN A 331 27.81 -3.96 -10.65
N ARG A 332 28.55 -3.17 -9.87
CA ARG A 332 29.15 -1.88 -10.30
C ARG A 332 28.13 -0.81 -10.70
N LEU A 333 26.85 -0.95 -10.37
CA LEU A 333 25.88 0.15 -10.52
C LEU A 333 26.30 1.44 -9.79
N PRO A 334 26.85 1.40 -8.56
CA PRO A 334 27.36 2.60 -7.91
C PRO A 334 28.43 3.32 -8.72
N ASP A 335 29.33 2.59 -9.39
CA ASP A 335 30.40 3.17 -10.20
C ASP A 335 29.83 3.97 -11.37
N LEU A 336 28.87 3.38 -12.10
CA LEU A 336 28.19 4.03 -13.21
C LEU A 336 27.43 5.29 -12.76
N ILE A 337 26.72 5.22 -11.63
CA ILE A 337 26.00 6.37 -11.08
C ILE A 337 27.00 7.46 -10.64
N LYS A 338 28.10 7.11 -9.97
CA LYS A 338 29.16 8.08 -9.61
C LYS A 338 29.74 8.76 -10.85
N GLU A 339 29.95 7.99 -11.92
CA GLU A 339 30.45 8.51 -13.19
C GLU A 339 29.50 9.54 -13.81
N ILE A 340 28.20 9.25 -13.86
CA ILE A 340 27.20 10.12 -14.49
C ILE A 340 26.84 11.31 -13.58
N PHE A 341 26.55 11.05 -12.30
CA PHE A 341 26.03 12.06 -11.36
C PHE A 341 27.12 12.95 -10.77
N LYS A 342 28.39 12.50 -10.76
CA LYS A 342 29.51 13.15 -10.08
C LYS A 342 29.22 13.41 -8.58
N LEU A 343 28.49 12.48 -7.95
CA LEU A 343 28.12 12.51 -6.54
C LEU A 343 28.56 11.19 -5.87
N GLU A 344 28.81 11.23 -4.57
CA GLU A 344 29.00 10.00 -3.81
C GLU A 344 27.72 9.15 -3.81
N VAL A 345 27.91 7.83 -3.86
CA VAL A 345 26.82 6.85 -3.96
C VAL A 345 27.00 5.81 -2.86
N ARG A 346 25.92 5.52 -2.14
CA ARG A 346 25.87 4.45 -1.14
C ARG A 346 24.60 3.62 -1.27
N TYR A 347 24.65 2.38 -0.81
CA TYR A 347 23.46 1.54 -0.68
C TYR A 347 22.57 2.04 0.45
N ALA A 348 21.25 1.87 0.26
CA ALA A 348 20.27 2.06 1.31
C ALA A 348 20.46 1.01 2.41
N SER A 349 20.29 1.44 3.66
CA SER A 349 20.29 0.57 4.82
C SER A 349 19.21 1.09 5.76
N VAL A 350 18.28 0.21 6.13
CA VAL A 350 17.24 0.55 7.12
C VAL A 350 17.91 0.64 8.48
N SER A 351 17.62 1.71 9.23
CA SER A 351 18.22 1.92 10.55
C SER A 351 17.99 0.74 11.47
N ARG A 352 19.06 0.21 12.08
CA ARG A 352 18.99 -0.94 13.01
C ARG A 352 18.11 -0.66 14.22
N ASN A 353 18.02 0.59 14.66
CA ASN A 353 17.18 0.96 15.81
C ASN A 353 15.68 0.91 15.49
N SER A 354 15.31 0.75 14.21
CA SER A 354 13.92 0.68 13.78
C SER A 354 13.36 -0.75 13.79
N VAL A 355 14.20 -1.78 13.92
CA VAL A 355 13.79 -3.19 13.91
C VAL A 355 14.48 -3.95 15.04
N GLU A 356 13.70 -4.45 16.00
CA GLU A 356 14.21 -5.20 17.16
C GLU A 356 14.48 -6.68 16.83
N SER A 357 13.72 -7.25 15.90
CA SER A 357 13.82 -8.65 15.48
C SER A 357 13.49 -8.81 14.00
N GLY A 358 14.37 -9.49 13.26
CA GLY A 358 14.24 -9.70 11.80
C GLY A 358 15.46 -9.28 10.97
N ASP A 359 16.69 -9.39 11.48
CA ASP A 359 17.93 -8.91 10.85
C ASP A 359 18.19 -9.38 9.41
N LEU A 360 17.62 -10.54 9.01
CA LEU A 360 17.72 -11.04 7.63
C LEU A 360 16.91 -10.19 6.64
N VAL A 361 15.82 -9.57 7.10
CA VAL A 361 14.89 -8.79 6.27
C VAL A 361 15.40 -7.36 6.07
N THR A 362 16.14 -6.81 7.03
CA THR A 362 16.60 -5.41 7.03
C THR A 362 17.74 -5.14 6.05
N ASN A 363 18.48 -6.18 5.67
CA ASN A 363 19.63 -6.09 4.75
C ASN A 363 19.31 -6.55 3.33
N ASP A 364 18.11 -7.08 3.08
CA ASP A 364 17.72 -7.56 1.76
C ASP A 364 16.84 -6.52 1.04
N SER A 365 17.35 -6.07 -0.11
CA SER A 365 16.66 -5.16 -1.04
C SER A 365 15.26 -5.61 -1.46
N LEU A 366 14.97 -6.92 -1.44
CA LEU A 366 13.66 -7.47 -1.78
C LEU A 366 12.58 -7.02 -0.79
N PHE A 367 12.98 -6.82 0.47
CA PHE A 367 12.08 -6.62 1.60
C PHE A 367 11.99 -5.16 2.06
N ALA A 368 12.97 -4.33 1.69
CA ALA A 368 13.10 -2.95 2.17
C ALA A 368 11.82 -2.10 1.98
N VAL A 369 11.14 -2.21 0.85
CA VAL A 369 9.93 -1.42 0.56
C VAL A 369 8.75 -1.86 1.42
N ALA A 370 8.47 -3.16 1.50
CA ALA A 370 7.39 -3.70 2.33
C ALA A 370 7.62 -3.41 3.81
N LEU A 371 8.88 -3.51 4.28
CA LEU A 371 9.27 -3.12 5.63
C LEU A 371 9.00 -1.63 5.88
N SER A 372 9.36 -0.78 4.92
CA SER A 372 9.13 0.67 5.01
C SER A 372 7.63 1.02 5.04
N ILE A 373 6.79 0.30 4.31
CA ILE A 373 5.33 0.45 4.37
C ILE A 373 4.80 -0.02 5.74
N LEU A 374 5.29 -1.15 6.24
CA LEU A 374 4.93 -1.67 7.57
C LEU A 374 5.28 -0.66 8.67
N MET A 375 6.43 0.01 8.56
CA MET A 375 6.85 1.09 9.47
C MET A 375 5.88 2.28 9.48
N LYS A 376 5.11 2.51 8.41
CA LYS A 376 4.08 3.56 8.36
C LYS A 376 2.74 3.14 8.94
N GLY A 377 2.54 1.85 9.24
CA GLY A 377 1.27 1.38 9.79
C GLY A 377 1.04 1.79 11.24
N GLU A 378 -0.19 2.11 11.60
CA GLU A 378 -0.57 2.58 12.93
C GLU A 378 -1.83 1.89 13.47
N VAL A 379 -2.63 1.29 12.59
CA VAL A 379 -3.90 0.64 12.94
C VAL A 379 -3.71 -0.87 13.03
N ASN A 380 -4.35 -1.50 14.02
CA ASN A 380 -4.41 -2.95 14.15
C ASN A 380 -5.08 -3.58 12.91
N CYS A 381 -4.35 -4.51 12.29
CA CYS A 381 -4.72 -5.25 11.09
C CYS A 381 -5.35 -6.63 11.36
N ALA A 382 -5.31 -7.10 12.60
CA ALA A 382 -5.95 -8.35 13.00
C ALA A 382 -7.47 -8.26 12.86
N VAL A 383 -8.11 -9.35 12.43
CA VAL A 383 -9.55 -9.51 12.61
C VAL A 383 -9.82 -9.65 14.10
N THR A 384 -10.40 -8.62 14.70
CA THR A 384 -10.99 -8.74 16.03
C THR A 384 -12.29 -9.51 15.92
N PRO A 385 -12.48 -10.62 16.68
CA PRO A 385 -13.79 -11.24 16.74
C PRO A 385 -14.81 -10.21 17.23
N GLU A 386 -15.95 -10.10 16.55
CA GLU A 386 -17.07 -9.33 17.09
C GLU A 386 -17.38 -9.89 18.49
N PRO A 387 -17.67 -9.02 19.48
CA PRO A 387 -18.16 -9.51 20.76
C PRO A 387 -19.43 -10.30 20.46
N VAL A 388 -19.39 -11.61 20.70
CA VAL A 388 -20.58 -12.46 20.62
C VAL A 388 -21.54 -11.88 21.65
N PHE A 389 -22.60 -11.24 21.19
CA PHE A 389 -23.73 -10.91 22.04
C PHE A 389 -24.31 -12.25 22.47
N VAL A 390 -23.91 -12.72 23.65
CA VAL A 390 -24.64 -13.78 24.34
C VAL A 390 -25.90 -13.09 24.82
N PRO A 391 -27.09 -13.33 24.24
CA PRO A 391 -28.30 -12.84 24.84
C PRO A 391 -28.31 -13.37 26.28
N GLU A 392 -28.41 -12.47 27.26
CA GLU A 392 -28.73 -12.87 28.63
C GLU A 392 -29.91 -13.83 28.52
N GLN A 393 -29.69 -15.08 28.91
CA GLN A 393 -30.81 -15.98 29.11
C GLN A 393 -31.69 -15.26 30.13
N PRO A 394 -32.97 -15.00 29.82
CA PRO A 394 -33.85 -14.41 30.82
C PRO A 394 -33.75 -15.29 32.06
N ASP A 395 -33.41 -14.67 33.19
CA ASP A 395 -33.42 -15.33 34.49
C ASP A 395 -34.66 -16.20 34.54
N GLN A 396 -34.46 -17.52 34.71
CA GLN A 396 -35.58 -18.37 35.05
C GLN A 396 -36.14 -17.80 36.33
N VAL A 397 -37.32 -17.19 36.23
CA VAL A 397 -38.11 -16.81 37.38
C VAL A 397 -38.32 -18.13 38.13
N GLU A 398 -37.54 -18.35 39.18
CA GLU A 398 -37.87 -19.31 40.21
C GLU A 398 -39.28 -18.94 40.66
N GLU A 399 -40.26 -19.77 40.28
CA GLU A 399 -41.56 -19.75 40.93
C GLU A 399 -41.28 -19.91 42.42
N LYS A 400 -41.44 -18.81 43.16
CA LYS A 400 -41.53 -18.83 44.61
C LYS A 400 -42.69 -19.75 44.94
N SER A 401 -42.36 -20.96 45.37
CA SER A 401 -43.28 -21.85 46.06
C SER A 401 -43.85 -21.09 47.25
N GLU A 402 -45.12 -20.70 47.17
CA GLU A 402 -45.85 -20.25 48.34
C GLU A 402 -45.92 -21.40 49.34
N THR A 403 -45.32 -21.18 50.50
CA THR A 403 -45.44 -21.98 51.70
C THR A 403 -46.90 -22.18 52.08
N SER A 404 -47.38 -23.42 52.01
CA SER A 404 -48.55 -23.87 52.74
C SER A 404 -48.18 -24.04 54.22
N VAL A 405 -48.77 -23.22 55.08
CA VAL A 405 -48.74 -23.43 56.53
C VAL A 405 -49.93 -24.32 56.92
N VAL A 406 -49.56 -25.48 57.48
CA VAL A 406 -50.31 -26.50 58.23
C VAL A 406 -51.11 -25.84 59.38
N THR A 407 -52.41 -26.07 59.63
CA THR A 407 -53.10 -27.12 60.46
C THR A 407 -54.48 -26.54 60.90
N PRO A 408 -55.43 -27.31 61.48
CA PRO A 408 -55.70 -28.75 61.43
C PRO A 408 -57.15 -29.08 61.00
N GLU A 409 -57.37 -30.33 60.59
CA GLU A 409 -58.70 -30.96 60.57
C GLU A 409 -58.74 -32.01 61.69
N PRO A 410 -59.90 -32.23 62.35
CA PRO A 410 -60.21 -33.56 62.83
C PRO A 410 -61.48 -34.12 62.18
N GLU A 411 -61.35 -35.41 61.86
CA GLU A 411 -62.36 -36.47 61.87
C GLU A 411 -63.35 -36.68 60.69
N VAL A 412 -63.09 -37.80 59.99
CA VAL A 412 -63.94 -39.01 59.86
C VAL A 412 -64.91 -39.15 58.67
N LYS A 413 -64.55 -40.14 57.83
CA LYS A 413 -65.30 -41.16 57.04
C LYS A 413 -66.24 -40.75 55.89
N GLU A 414 -65.82 -41.18 54.68
CA GLU A 414 -66.47 -42.05 53.67
C GLU A 414 -68.03 -42.09 53.53
N PRO A 415 -68.64 -42.50 52.37
CA PRO A 415 -68.06 -43.16 51.18
C PRO A 415 -68.64 -42.78 49.78
N GLN A 416 -67.94 -43.26 48.74
CA GLN A 416 -68.40 -43.90 47.48
C GLN A 416 -69.37 -43.23 46.47
N ALA A 417 -68.78 -42.93 45.30
CA ALA A 417 -68.88 -43.67 44.03
C ALA A 417 -69.89 -43.29 42.91
N LYS A 418 -69.36 -43.50 41.69
CA LYS A 418 -69.94 -43.97 40.42
C LYS A 418 -70.29 -42.96 39.30
N THR A 419 -69.56 -43.17 38.17
CA THR A 419 -70.01 -43.28 36.76
C THR A 419 -70.68 -42.05 36.11
N SER A 420 -70.59 -41.73 34.82
CA SER A 420 -70.34 -42.46 33.57
C SER A 420 -70.24 -41.46 32.39
N ILE A 421 -69.49 -41.84 31.35
CA ILE A 421 -69.83 -41.82 29.90
C ILE A 421 -70.49 -40.57 29.28
N GLY A 422 -69.94 -40.11 28.14
CA GLY A 422 -70.74 -39.43 27.10
C GLY A 422 -69.94 -38.67 26.05
N LYS A 423 -69.93 -39.19 24.82
CA LYS A 423 -69.50 -38.52 23.57
C LYS A 423 -70.41 -37.31 23.26
N ASP A 424 -69.92 -36.31 22.51
CA ASP A 424 -70.24 -36.15 21.07
C ASP A 424 -69.99 -34.74 20.50
N THR A 425 -69.43 -34.75 19.28
CA THR A 425 -69.74 -33.92 18.10
C THR A 425 -69.55 -32.39 18.01
N ARG A 426 -68.87 -32.06 16.88
CA ARG A 426 -69.23 -31.12 15.79
C ARG A 426 -68.98 -29.61 15.93
N LYS A 427 -68.02 -29.18 15.10
CA LYS A 427 -68.09 -28.18 14.01
C LYS A 427 -68.92 -26.90 14.22
N GLY A 428 -68.26 -25.76 14.00
CA GLY A 428 -68.91 -24.58 13.41
C GLY A 428 -68.08 -23.30 13.44
N GLY A 429 -67.68 -22.81 12.25
CA GLY A 429 -67.99 -21.43 11.85
C GLY A 429 -67.02 -20.27 12.14
N THR A 430 -66.30 -19.89 11.08
CA THR A 430 -66.23 -18.53 10.47
C THR A 430 -65.46 -17.35 11.10
N LYS A 431 -64.55 -16.83 10.23
CA LYS A 431 -64.20 -15.41 9.89
C LYS A 431 -63.59 -14.55 11.02
N SER A 432 -62.39 -13.97 10.86
CA SER A 432 -62.16 -12.82 9.99
C SER A 432 -60.69 -12.32 10.07
N ARG A 433 -60.24 -11.73 8.96
CA ARG A 433 -59.27 -10.62 8.77
C ARG A 433 -57.94 -10.64 9.53
N GLU A 434 -56.84 -10.74 8.77
CA GLU A 434 -55.77 -9.73 8.73
C GLU A 434 -54.81 -10.02 7.56
N ASP A 435 -54.95 -9.24 6.49
CA ASP A 435 -53.94 -9.12 5.42
C ASP A 435 -53.11 -7.85 5.69
N SER A 436 -51.90 -7.85 5.12
CA SER A 436 -51.20 -6.66 4.62
C SER A 436 -50.07 -6.07 5.46
N PHE A 437 -48.90 -6.69 5.35
CA PHE A 437 -47.61 -5.98 5.44
C PHE A 437 -46.69 -6.32 4.25
N TRP A 438 -46.76 -7.55 3.72
CA TRP A 438 -45.86 -8.02 2.67
C TRP A 438 -46.30 -7.76 1.21
N ASP A 439 -47.54 -7.31 0.99
CA ASP A 439 -48.05 -7.00 -0.36
C ASP A 439 -47.75 -5.57 -0.85
N LYS A 440 -47.07 -4.74 -0.05
CA LYS A 440 -46.70 -3.36 -0.42
C LYS A 440 -45.25 -3.14 -0.86
N LEU A 441 -44.41 -4.18 -0.90
CA LEU A 441 -42.99 -4.03 -1.28
C LEU A 441 -42.58 -4.77 -2.57
N ARG A 442 -43.52 -5.43 -3.26
CA ARG A 442 -43.25 -6.16 -4.51
C ARG A 442 -43.71 -5.48 -5.81
N ARG A 443 -44.12 -4.20 -5.76
CA ARG A 443 -44.41 -3.39 -6.95
C ARG A 443 -43.59 -2.10 -6.97
N LYS A 444 -42.30 -2.22 -7.24
CA LYS A 444 -41.47 -1.14 -7.80
C LYS A 444 -40.24 -1.65 -8.55
N ARG A 445 -40.43 -2.74 -9.29
CA ARG A 445 -39.48 -3.26 -10.28
C ARG A 445 -40.30 -3.75 -11.46
N GLU A 446 -40.58 -2.81 -12.38
CA GLU A 446 -41.06 -2.97 -13.76
C GLU A 446 -41.83 -1.70 -14.14
N ASN A 447 -41.11 -0.76 -14.77
CA ASN A 447 -41.57 0.17 -15.80
C ASN A 447 -40.49 1.23 -15.99
N LEU A 448 -39.55 0.97 -16.90
CA LEU A 448 -39.27 1.83 -18.07
C LEU A 448 -38.02 1.26 -18.78
N MET A 449 -38.30 0.42 -19.77
CA MET A 449 -37.41 0.12 -20.89
C MET A 449 -38.24 0.39 -22.14
N GLY A 450 -37.75 1.27 -23.03
CA GLY A 450 -38.18 1.31 -24.43
C GLY A 450 -38.42 2.69 -25.04
N GLY A 451 -37.58 3.05 -26.02
CA GLY A 451 -37.83 4.08 -27.05
C GLY A 451 -36.62 5.00 -27.28
N LEU A 452 -35.53 4.56 -27.94
CA LEU A 452 -35.23 4.59 -29.40
C LEU A 452 -34.82 5.97 -29.99
N PHE A 453 -33.56 6.00 -30.43
CA PHE A 453 -32.92 6.63 -31.62
C PHE A 453 -33.48 7.94 -32.22
N ASP A 454 -32.58 8.90 -32.48
CA ASP A 454 -32.28 9.37 -33.84
C ASP A 454 -30.89 10.06 -33.92
N GLU A 455 -30.25 9.85 -35.07
CA GLU A 455 -28.90 10.25 -35.50
C GLU A 455 -28.90 11.56 -36.32
N GLU A 456 -27.69 12.14 -36.46
CA GLU A 456 -27.19 13.07 -37.51
C GLU A 456 -27.66 14.54 -37.56
N ASN A 457 -26.73 15.48 -37.29
CA ASN A 457 -26.06 16.28 -38.34
C ASN A 457 -25.05 17.32 -37.79
N ILE A 458 -23.88 17.39 -38.46
CA ILE A 458 -22.76 18.37 -38.46
C ILE A 458 -21.73 18.30 -37.32
#